data_AF-A0A3B8VGY5-F1
#
_entry.id   AF-A0A3B8VGY5-F1
#
_cell.length_a   1.000
_cell.length_b   1.000
_cell.length_c   1.000
_cell.angle_alpha   90.00
_cell.angle_beta   90.00
_cell.angle_gamma   90.00
#
_symmetry.space_group_name_H-M   'P 1'
#
loop_
_entity.id
_entity.type
_entity.pdbx_description
1 polymer ?
#
loop_
_entity_poly.entity_id
_entity_poly.type
_entity_poly.pdbx_seq_one_letter_code
_entity_poly.pdbx_strand_id
1 'polypeptide(L)' 'MFTPDFYLPDVDLYLELTTMNQSLVTHKNRKIRLMHELYPEVSVRLLYRKDFHRLLAKFGFGPLI' A
#
# COMPACT_ATOMS: atom_id res chain seq x y z
N MET A 1 3.20 -3.71 16.19
CA MET A 1 2.86 -2.34 15.77
C MET A 1 2.86 -2.28 14.25
N PHE A 2 1.81 -1.74 13.64
CA PHE A 2 1.72 -1.46 12.20
C PHE A 2 1.49 0.05 12.11
N THR A 3 2.45 0.78 11.55
CA THR A 3 2.39 2.24 11.42
C THR A 3 2.55 2.53 9.93
N PRO A 4 1.51 3.03 9.25
CA PRO A 4 1.56 3.29 7.82
C PRO A 4 2.45 4.49 7.51
N ASP A 5 3.11 4.45 6.36
CA ASP A 5 3.95 5.56 5.86
C ASP A 5 3.15 6.84 5.59
N PHE A 6 1.93 6.70 5.05
CA PHE A 6 1.08 7.82 4.67
C PHE A 6 -0.38 7.61 5.08
N TYR A 7 -1.07 8.73 5.30
CA TYR A 7 -2.52 8.80 5.37
C TYR A 7 -3.01 9.77 4.29
N LEU A 8 -3.99 9.34 3.49
CA LEU A 8 -4.63 10.14 2.46
C LEU A 8 -6.03 10.56 2.95
N PRO A 9 -6.20 11.79 3.47
CA PRO A 9 -7.44 12.21 4.12
C PRO A 9 -8.64 12.22 3.18
N ASP A 10 -8.43 12.61 1.91
CA ASP A 10 -9.50 12.76 0.92
C ASP A 10 -10.26 11.46 0.62
N VAL A 11 -9.63 10.31 0.89
CA VAL A 11 -10.19 8.97 0.63
C VAL A 11 -10.13 8.06 1.85
N ASP A 12 -9.83 8.61 3.03
CA ASP A 12 -9.67 7.89 4.30
C ASP A 12 -8.81 6.61 4.17
N LEU A 13 -7.63 6.74 3.56
CA LEU A 13 -6.78 5.60 3.20
C LEU A 13 -5.40 5.69 3.85
N TYR A 14 -5.05 4.67 4.63
CA TYR A 14 -3.68 4.45 5.07
C TYR A 14 -2.90 3.69 4.02
N LEU A 15 -1.71 4.18 3.69
CA LEU A 15 -0.89 3.67 2.60
C LEU A 15 0.52 3.36 3.07
N GLU A 16 0.96 2.14 2.79
CA GLU A 16 2.28 1.62 3.16
C GLU A 16 3.07 1.31 1.89
N LEU A 17 4.28 1.88 1.76
CA LEU A 17 5.16 1.60 0.65
C LEU A 17 5.95 0.31 0.90
N THR A 18 6.07 -0.54 -0.12
CA THR A 18 6.98 -1.70 -0.03
C THR A 18 7.82 -1.87 -1.28
N THR A 19 9.13 -1.96 -1.07
CA THR A 19 10.11 -2.32 -2.10
C THR A 19 10.37 -3.82 -2.17
N MET A 20 9.82 -4.61 -1.23
CA MET A 20 10.01 -6.05 -1.16
C MET A 20 9.27 -6.75 -2.30
N ASN A 21 9.88 -7.82 -2.83
CA ASN A 21 9.21 -8.72 -3.76
C ASN A 21 7.95 -9.30 -3.13
N GLN A 22 6.87 -9.46 -3.92
CA GLN A 22 5.55 -9.90 -3.45
C GLN A 22 5.60 -11.18 -2.57
N SER A 23 6.51 -12.10 -2.88
CA SER A 23 6.73 -13.35 -2.13
C SER A 23 7.16 -13.13 -0.67
N LEU A 24 7.79 -12.00 -0.35
CA LEU A 24 8.25 -11.66 1.00
C LEU A 24 7.21 -10.84 1.79
N VAL A 25 6.08 -10.46 1.16
CA VAL A 25 5.06 -9.59 1.77
C VAL A 25 3.97 -10.40 2.48
N THR A 26 4.04 -11.73 2.45
CA THR A 26 3.06 -12.66 3.03
C THR A 26 2.70 -12.32 4.48
N HIS A 27 3.69 -11.99 5.32
CA HIS A 27 3.44 -11.64 6.71
C HIS A 27 2.72 -10.27 6.86
N LYS A 28 3.06 -9.28 6.00
CA LYS A 28 2.34 -7.99 5.98
C LYS A 28 0.90 -8.19 5.49
N ASN A 29 0.68 -9.00 4.46
CA ASN A 29 -0.67 -9.33 3.98
C ASN A 29 -1.52 -10.02 5.04
N ARG A 30 -0.93 -10.92 5.85
CA ARG A 30 -1.64 -11.53 6.99
C ARG A 30 -2.08 -10.49 8.02
N LYS A 31 -1.22 -9.51 8.34
CA LYS A 31 -1.58 -8.41 9.25
C LYS A 31 -2.69 -7.52 8.70
N ILE A 32 -2.67 -7.22 7.41
CA ILE A 32 -3.72 -6.41 6.76
C ILE A 32 -5.06 -7.15 6.76
N ARG A 33 -5.06 -8.46 6.47
CA ARG A 33 -6.28 -9.27 6.58
C ARG A 33 -6.85 -9.24 7.99
N LEU A 34 -5.99 -9.43 9.01
CA LEU A 34 -6.42 -9.34 10.41
C LEU A 34 -6.94 -7.93 10.76
N MET A 35 -6.32 -6.87 10.24
CA MET A 35 -6.84 -5.51 10.43
C MET A 35 -8.21 -5.33 9.79
N HIS A 36 -8.45 -5.86 8.59
CA HIS A 36 -9.78 -5.81 7.98
C HIS A 36 -10.82 -6.62 8.75
N GLU A 37 -10.43 -7.72 9.39
CA GLU A 37 -11.33 -8.51 10.24
C GLU A 37 -11.68 -7.79 11.54
N LEU A 38 -10.73 -7.10 12.15
CA LEU A 38 -10.91 -6.42 13.45
C LEU A 38 -11.43 -4.99 13.32
N TYR A 39 -11.09 -4.29 12.24
CA TYR A 39 -11.37 -2.88 11.98
C TYR A 39 -11.79 -2.69 10.51
N PRO A 40 -12.97 -3.20 10.13
CA PRO A 40 -13.45 -3.17 8.74
C PRO A 40 -13.62 -1.76 8.16
N GLU A 41 -13.83 -0.76 9.02
CA GLU A 41 -13.93 0.65 8.67
C GLU A 41 -12.59 1.28 8.26
N VAL A 42 -11.47 0.69 8.68
CA VAL A 42 -10.13 1.24 8.40
C VAL A 42 -9.64 0.73 7.06
N SER A 43 -9.46 1.63 6.10
CA SER A 43 -8.89 1.29 4.79
C SER A 43 -7.37 1.35 4.82
N VAL A 44 -6.71 0.21 4.56
CA VAL A 44 -5.25 0.11 4.46
C VAL A 44 -4.86 -0.51 3.13
N ARG A 45 -3.88 0.07 2.42
CA ARG A 45 -3.30 -0.52 1.20
C ARG A 45 -1.78 -0.54 1.23
N LEU A 46 -1.23 -1.61 0.65
CA LEU A 46 0.18 -1.71 0.29
C LEU A 46 0.38 -1.23 -1.14
N LEU A 47 1.27 -0.26 -1.33
CA LEU A 47 1.73 0.16 -2.64
C LEU A 47 3.09 -0.47 -2.94
N TYR A 48 3.12 -1.36 -3.92
CA TYR A 48 4.35 -2.02 -4.33
C TYR A 48 5.17 -1.10 -5.22
N ARG A 49 6.49 -1.35 -5.28
CA ARG A 49 7.41 -0.64 -6.18
C ARG A 49 6.87 -0.51 -7.62
N LYS A 50 6.27 -1.57 -8.19
CA LYS A 50 5.69 -1.50 -9.55
C LYS A 50 4.52 -0.51 -9.63
N ASP A 51 3.66 -0.50 -8.62
CA ASP A 51 2.46 0.34 -8.62
C ASP A 51 2.85 1.81 -8.43
N PHE A 52 3.89 2.06 -7.63
CA PHE A 52 4.51 3.38 -7.51
C PHE A 52 5.08 3.86 -8.85
N HIS A 53 5.83 3.01 -9.58
CA HIS A 53 6.34 3.38 -10.91
C HIS A 53 5.20 3.65 -11.90
N ARG A 54 4.12 2.86 -11.87
CA ARG A 54 2.92 3.10 -12.69
C ARG A 54 2.24 4.42 -12.33
N LEU A 55 2.18 4.76 -11.04
CA LEU A 55 1.64 6.03 -10.56
C LEU A 55 2.48 7.20 -11.11
N LEU A 56 3.80 7.13 -10.96
CA LEU A 56 4.72 8.14 -11.49
C LEU A 56 4.54 8.32 -13.00
N ALA A 57 4.52 7.23 -13.76
CA ALA A 57 4.30 7.28 -15.21
C ALA A 57 2.95 7.90 -15.58
N LYS A 58 1.87 7.59 -14.83
CA LYS A 58 0.54 8.21 -15.03
C LYS A 58 0.57 9.73 -14.86
N PHE A 59 1.43 10.25 -13.99
CA PHE A 59 1.60 11.69 -13.77
C PHE A 59 2.73 12.31 -14.62
N GLY A 60 3.26 11.59 -15.61
CA GLY A 60 4.29 12.09 -16.52
C GLY A 60 5.73 11.99 -15.99
N PHE A 61 5.93 11.36 -14.84
CA PHE A 61 7.25 11.13 -14.24
C PHE A 61 7.83 9.78 -14.69
N GLY A 62 8.28 9.69 -15.94
CA GLY A 62 8.99 8.53 -16.48
C GLY A 62 8.14 7.60 -17.37
N PRO A 63 8.78 6.58 -18.00
CA PRO A 63 8.11 5.70 -18.95
C PRO A 63 7.11 4.75 -18.28
N LEU A 64 6.05 4.37 -18.99
CA LEU A 64 5.15 3.27 -18.58
C LEU A 64 5.91 1.93 -18.70
N ILE A 65 6.21 1.30 -17.56
CA ILE A 65 6.88 0.00 -17.45
C ILE A 65 5.86 -1.09 -17.08
#